data_AF-A0A7X2T9B2-F1
#
_entry.id   AF-A0A7X2T9B2-F1
#
_cell.length_a   1.000
_cell.length_b   1.000
_cell.length_c   1.000
_cell.angle_alpha   90.00
_cell.angle_beta   90.00
_cell.angle_gamma   90.00
#
_symmetry.space_group_name_H-M   'P 1'
#
loop_
_entity.id
_entity.type
_entity.pdbx_description
1 polymer ?
#
loop_
_entity_poly.entity_id
_entity_poly.type
_entity_poly.pdbx_seq_one_letter_code
_entity_poly.pdbx_strand_id
1 'polypeptide(L)'
;MTLNRVTFSAWRKPVNMRSDKLWSEPRLKNRFGKGRFMALKDILTKAFDGQALTQDQFEKALEKQNAKLFDLNDGEFIAKDKYDRKVNELKDTQKETQEALQKQLDDANKQIKAFNDMDIDGIKQATKDWEEKYNTDTQALKDQMAAREKEYAARDYLGQYQFTSDLAKKAALSEFLAQDFKYDGGKFLGADDYMKQMQETQPGAFVKEQTKQDGPQAASAPTMTEDTEGVNKGGGFNFHFTGVRKTR
;
A
#
# COMPACT_ATOMS: atom_id res chain seq x y z
N MET A 1 11.30 51.80 48.61
CA MET A 1 11.92 51.51 47.30
C MET A 1 12.30 52.82 46.65
N THR A 2 13.61 53.06 46.59
CA THR A 2 14.30 54.26 46.12
C THR A 2 14.39 54.26 44.59
N LEU A 3 13.88 55.31 43.94
CA LEU A 3 14.08 55.58 42.51
C LEU A 3 15.34 56.43 42.32
N ASN A 4 16.33 55.87 41.63
CA ASN A 4 17.56 56.56 41.27
C ASN A 4 17.35 57.49 40.07
N ARG A 5 17.82 58.74 40.23
CA ARG A 5 18.04 59.74 39.16
C ARG A 5 19.32 59.40 38.41
N VAL A 6 19.37 59.62 37.10
CA VAL A 6 20.50 60.33 36.43
C VAL A 6 19.96 61.09 35.20
N THR A 7 20.50 62.30 35.06
CA THR A 7 20.25 63.43 34.16
C THR A 7 20.67 63.27 32.70
N PHE A 8 20.09 64.06 31.79
CA PHE A 8 20.89 64.87 30.87
C PHE A 8 20.16 66.13 30.40
N SER A 9 20.76 67.28 30.66
CA SER A 9 20.39 68.61 30.20
C SER A 9 21.11 68.94 28.89
N ALA A 10 20.40 69.48 27.90
CA ALA A 10 20.94 70.52 27.01
C ALA A 10 19.81 71.18 26.20
N TRP A 11 19.91 72.49 26.09
CA TRP A 11 18.89 73.46 25.69
C TRP A 11 19.04 73.84 24.21
N ARG A 12 17.92 74.27 23.59
CA ARG A 12 17.74 74.67 22.18
C ARG A 12 18.73 75.74 21.69
N LYS A 13 19.12 75.65 20.40
CA LYS A 13 19.20 76.79 19.45
C LYS A 13 18.87 76.33 18.01
N PRO A 14 18.40 77.23 17.12
CA PRO A 14 17.49 76.92 16.01
C PRO A 14 18.21 76.48 14.73
N VAL A 15 17.57 75.59 13.97
CA VAL A 15 18.01 75.20 12.62
C VAL A 15 17.65 76.31 11.64
N ASN A 16 18.64 77.12 11.26
CA ASN A 16 18.56 77.94 10.07
C ASN A 16 18.97 77.05 8.88
N MET A 17 18.03 76.76 7.99
CA MET A 17 18.26 76.01 6.76
C MET A 17 19.20 76.80 5.84
N ARG A 18 20.48 76.42 5.79
CA ARG A 18 21.33 76.63 4.62
C ARG A 18 21.41 75.33 3.86
N SER A 19 20.87 75.36 2.65
CA SER A 19 20.74 74.29 1.66
C SER A 19 22.07 73.86 1.03
N ASP A 20 23.09 73.63 1.86
CA ASP A 20 24.41 73.15 1.46
C ASP A 20 24.94 72.21 2.55
N LYS A 21 24.59 70.92 2.49
CA LYS A 21 25.24 69.76 3.16
C LYS A 21 24.29 68.55 3.32
N LEU A 22 23.64 68.10 2.25
CA LEU A 22 22.90 66.82 2.24
C LEU A 22 23.57 65.71 1.43
N TRP A 23 24.83 65.90 1.03
CA TRP A 23 25.63 64.87 0.38
C TRP A 23 27.04 64.85 0.95
N SER A 24 27.17 64.28 2.14
CA SER A 24 28.46 63.84 2.65
C SER A 24 28.26 62.67 3.61
N GLU A 25 27.97 61.49 3.06
CA GLU A 25 28.37 60.23 3.69
C GLU A 25 29.13 59.33 2.71
N PRO A 26 30.29 58.79 3.11
CA PRO A 26 31.19 58.05 2.23
C PRO A 26 31.08 56.54 2.42
N ARG A 27 30.26 55.82 1.63
CA ARG A 27 30.37 54.34 1.51
C ARG A 27 29.94 53.80 0.15
N LEU A 28 30.74 54.05 -0.87
CA LEU A 28 30.79 53.22 -2.07
C LEU A 28 32.26 53.00 -2.47
N LYS A 29 33.02 52.30 -1.63
CA LYS A 29 34.28 51.70 -2.07
C LYS A 29 34.01 50.24 -2.44
N ASN A 30 34.28 49.96 -3.71
CA ASN A 30 34.59 48.67 -4.30
C ASN A 30 33.41 47.70 -4.45
N ARG A 31 32.77 47.71 -5.62
CA ARG A 31 32.29 46.48 -6.27
C ARG A 31 32.09 46.53 -7.79
N PHE A 32 32.64 47.53 -8.48
CA PHE A 32 32.76 47.52 -9.94
C PHE A 32 34.14 48.08 -10.30
N GLY A 33 34.80 47.46 -11.28
CA GLY A 33 36.19 47.72 -11.65
C GLY A 33 36.49 49.18 -11.97
N LYS A 34 37.78 49.53 -12.03
CA LYS A 34 38.33 50.88 -12.32
C LYS A 34 37.93 51.41 -13.71
N GLY A 35 36.64 51.64 -13.93
CA GLY A 35 36.11 52.56 -14.93
C GLY A 35 35.81 53.87 -14.21
N ARG A 36 36.40 54.97 -14.66
CA ARG A 36 36.21 56.30 -14.06
C ARG A 36 34.77 56.75 -14.35
N PHE A 37 33.80 56.36 -13.52
CA PHE A 37 32.44 56.88 -13.61
C PHE A 37 32.52 58.40 -13.40
N MET A 38 32.39 59.18 -14.47
CA MET A 38 32.32 60.63 -14.38
C MET A 38 30.96 61.01 -13.80
N ALA A 39 30.92 61.96 -12.87
CA ALA A 39 29.65 62.45 -12.35
C ALA A 39 28.88 63.14 -13.50
N LEU A 40 27.55 63.09 -13.47
CA LEU A 40 26.71 63.76 -14.46
C LEU A 40 27.10 65.23 -14.63
N LYS A 41 27.41 65.90 -13.51
CA LYS A 41 27.93 67.27 -13.51
C LYS A 41 29.19 67.42 -14.36
N ASP A 42 30.17 66.51 -14.23
CA ASP A 42 31.42 66.56 -14.98
C ASP A 42 31.23 66.31 -16.47
N ILE A 43 30.28 65.43 -16.83
CA ILE A 43 29.92 65.16 -18.23
C ILE A 43 29.31 66.41 -18.86
N LEU A 44 28.34 67.03 -18.19
CA LEU A 44 27.67 68.23 -18.68
C LEU A 44 28.64 69.42 -18.76
N THR A 45 29.51 69.59 -17.75
CA THR A 45 30.53 70.64 -17.78
C THR A 45 31.53 70.43 -18.92
N LYS A 46 31.99 69.20 -19.18
CA LYS A 46 32.88 68.91 -20.31
C LYS A 46 32.20 68.99 -21.67
N ALA A 47 30.91 68.69 -21.75
CA ALA A 47 30.16 68.74 -22.99
C ALA A 47 29.84 70.17 -23.42
N PHE A 48 29.59 71.07 -22.46
CA PHE A 48 28.94 72.35 -22.75
C PHE A 48 29.70 73.59 -22.29
N ASP A 49 30.57 73.48 -21.28
CA ASP A 49 31.41 74.59 -20.75
C ASP A 49 30.68 75.94 -20.58
N GLY A 50 29.38 75.91 -20.26
CA GLY A 50 28.54 77.11 -20.08
C GLY A 50 28.04 77.80 -21.35
N GLN A 51 28.26 77.24 -22.54
CA GLN A 51 27.81 77.79 -23.82
C GLN A 51 26.34 77.43 -24.11
N ALA A 52 25.60 78.37 -24.72
CA ALA A 52 24.28 78.09 -25.27
C ALA A 52 24.42 77.32 -26.59
N LEU A 53 23.81 76.14 -26.67
CA LEU A 53 23.89 75.23 -27.81
C LEU A 53 22.51 74.99 -28.41
N THR A 54 22.46 74.77 -29.73
CA THR A 54 21.25 74.27 -30.40
C THR A 54 21.03 72.80 -30.06
N GLN A 55 19.81 72.29 -30.26
CA GLN A 55 19.46 70.88 -29.96
C GLN A 55 20.40 69.89 -30.65
N ASP A 56 20.67 70.06 -31.95
CA ASP A 56 21.60 69.22 -32.70
C ASP A 56 23.03 69.26 -32.16
N GLN A 57 23.46 70.42 -31.65
CA GLN A 57 24.78 70.58 -31.04
C GLN A 57 24.84 69.93 -29.65
N PHE A 58 23.74 69.97 -28.91
CA PHE A 58 23.57 69.34 -27.62
C PHE A 58 23.69 67.81 -27.71
N GLU A 59 22.99 67.19 -28.67
CA GLU A 59 23.04 65.74 -28.89
C GLU A 59 24.45 65.28 -29.28
N LYS A 60 25.07 65.96 -30.26
CA LYS A 60 26.45 65.65 -30.70
C LYS A 60 27.49 65.81 -29.59
N ALA A 61 27.30 66.76 -28.68
CA ALA A 61 28.22 66.96 -27.57
C ALA A 61 28.11 65.86 -26.50
N LEU A 62 26.89 65.32 -26.27
CA LEU A 62 26.68 64.18 -25.37
C LEU A 62 27.23 62.87 -25.96
N GLU A 63 27.04 62.65 -27.26
CA GLU A 63 27.62 61.48 -27.95
C GLU A 63 29.15 61.44 -27.82
N LYS A 64 29.82 62.59 -27.96
CA LYS A 64 31.27 62.71 -27.74
C LYS A 64 31.71 62.34 -26.32
N GLN A 65 30.85 62.53 -25.33
CA GLN A 65 31.08 62.10 -23.95
C GLN A 65 30.57 60.68 -23.65
N ASN A 66 30.18 59.94 -24.69
CA ASN A 66 29.58 58.60 -24.58
C ASN A 66 28.32 58.58 -23.68
N ALA A 67 27.58 59.69 -23.67
CA ALA A 67 26.31 59.84 -22.98
C ALA A 67 25.17 59.73 -24.01
N LYS A 68 24.17 58.90 -23.70
CA LYS A 68 22.98 58.70 -24.53
C LYS A 68 21.78 59.38 -23.88
N LEU A 69 20.98 60.06 -24.69
CA LEU A 69 19.66 60.53 -24.32
C LEU A 69 18.65 59.43 -24.62
N PHE A 70 17.70 59.23 -23.72
CA PHE A 70 16.55 58.34 -23.92
C PHE A 70 15.30 59.12 -23.57
N ASP A 71 14.25 58.96 -24.39
CA ASP A 71 12.93 59.43 -23.97
C ASP A 71 12.39 58.48 -22.89
N LEU A 72 11.94 59.05 -21.79
CA LEU A 72 11.34 58.29 -20.70
C LEU A 72 9.92 57.81 -21.06
N ASN A 73 9.28 58.44 -22.04
CA ASN A 73 7.95 58.08 -22.54
C ASN A 73 7.95 56.81 -23.39
N ASP A 74 9.09 56.47 -24.02
CA ASP A 74 9.23 55.25 -24.83
C ASP A 74 9.15 53.97 -24.00
N GLY A 75 9.24 54.08 -22.66
CA GLY A 75 9.04 52.97 -21.73
C GLY A 75 10.18 51.94 -21.70
N GLU A 76 11.24 52.13 -22.51
CA GLU A 76 12.40 51.25 -22.57
C GLU A 76 13.28 51.30 -21.30
N PHE A 77 13.15 52.35 -20.48
CA PHE A 77 13.95 52.51 -19.26
C PHE A 77 13.18 52.08 -17.99
N ILE A 78 13.69 51.05 -17.30
CA ILE A 78 13.19 50.63 -15.98
C ILE A 78 14.18 51.07 -14.91
N ALA A 79 13.69 51.77 -13.87
CA ALA A 79 14.50 52.13 -12.72
C ALA A 79 15.15 50.89 -12.09
N LYS A 80 16.44 50.99 -11.74
CA LYS A 80 17.25 49.87 -11.22
C LYS A 80 16.56 49.12 -10.07
N ASP A 81 15.95 49.84 -9.12
CA ASP A 81 15.25 49.23 -7.99
C ASP A 81 14.03 48.39 -8.40
N LYS A 82 13.37 48.74 -9.52
CA LYS A 82 12.23 47.98 -10.07
C LYS A 82 12.74 46.76 -10.83
N TYR A 83 13.85 46.90 -11.57
CA TYR A 83 14.52 45.77 -12.24
C TYR A 83 15.02 44.74 -11.23
N ASP A 84 15.78 45.17 -10.21
CA ASP A 84 16.34 44.28 -9.18
C ASP A 84 15.23 43.55 -8.40
N ARG A 85 14.12 44.23 -8.12
CA ARG A 85 12.92 43.60 -7.53
C ARG A 85 12.39 42.48 -8.41
N LYS A 86 12.17 42.73 -9.71
CA LYS A 86 11.67 41.72 -10.65
C LYS A 86 12.63 40.54 -10.81
N VAL A 87 13.93 40.79 -10.83
CA VAL A 87 14.95 39.73 -10.89
C VAL A 87 14.91 38.84 -9.64
N ASN A 88 14.74 39.43 -8.46
CA ASN A 88 14.67 38.65 -7.22
C ASN A 88 13.35 37.87 -7.12
N GLU A 89 12.21 38.50 -7.46
CA GLU A 89 10.92 37.80 -7.56
C GLU A 89 10.99 36.58 -8.50
N LEU A 90 11.63 36.73 -9.67
CA LEU A 90 11.82 35.63 -10.61
C LEU A 90 12.75 34.54 -10.06
N LYS A 91 13.81 34.89 -9.33
CA LYS A 91 14.69 33.90 -8.71
C LYS A 91 13.99 33.14 -7.60
N ASP A 92 13.22 33.83 -6.78
CA ASP A 92 12.49 33.22 -5.67
C ASP A 92 11.42 32.26 -6.21
N THR A 93 10.64 32.69 -7.21
CA THR A 93 9.67 31.80 -7.87
C THR A 93 10.32 30.62 -8.59
N GLN A 94 11.47 30.82 -9.25
CA GLN A 94 12.22 29.71 -9.85
C GLN A 94 12.73 28.73 -8.80
N LYS A 95 13.20 29.22 -7.66
CA LYS A 95 13.66 28.38 -6.55
C LYS A 95 12.50 27.59 -5.94
N GLU A 96 11.39 28.24 -5.66
CA GLU A 96 10.18 27.59 -5.12
C GLU A 96 9.64 26.51 -6.07
N THR A 97 9.60 26.80 -7.38
CA THR A 97 9.17 25.82 -8.38
C THR A 97 10.14 24.65 -8.50
N GLN A 98 11.45 24.89 -8.43
CA GLN A 98 12.45 23.82 -8.43
C GLN A 98 12.34 22.93 -7.18
N GLU A 99 12.18 23.52 -6.00
CA GLU A 99 12.01 22.76 -4.75
C GLU A 99 10.72 21.93 -4.76
N ALA A 100 9.62 22.49 -5.28
CA ALA A 100 8.36 21.78 -5.44
C ALA A 100 8.48 20.60 -6.42
N LEU A 101 9.12 20.80 -7.58
CA LEU A 101 9.35 19.75 -8.57
C LEU A 101 10.27 18.65 -8.03
N GLN A 102 11.34 19.02 -7.32
CA GLN A 102 12.24 18.05 -6.71
C GLN A 102 11.49 17.17 -5.69
N LYS A 103 10.65 17.79 -4.86
CA LYS A 103 9.81 17.05 -3.90
C LYS A 103 8.85 16.09 -4.60
N GLN A 104 8.19 16.52 -5.68
CA GLN A 104 7.32 15.66 -6.48
C GLN A 104 8.08 14.47 -7.09
N LEU A 105 9.30 14.72 -7.59
CA LEU A 105 10.18 13.66 -8.11
C LEU A 105 10.58 12.66 -7.03
N ASP A 106 10.96 13.14 -5.83
CA ASP A 106 11.34 12.28 -4.73
C ASP A 106 10.17 11.42 -4.23
N ASP A 107 8.98 12.03 -4.11
CA ASP A 107 7.76 11.32 -3.69
C ASP A 107 7.32 10.29 -4.75
N ALA A 108 7.37 10.64 -6.04
CA ALA A 108 7.11 9.70 -7.13
C ALA A 108 8.11 8.54 -7.13
N ASN A 109 9.40 8.83 -6.94
CA ASN A 109 10.44 7.81 -6.87
C ASN A 109 10.26 6.87 -5.67
N LYS A 110 9.82 7.38 -4.51
CA LYS A 110 9.48 6.54 -3.35
C LYS A 110 8.29 5.64 -3.65
N GLN A 111 7.24 6.14 -4.29
CA GLN A 111 6.08 5.35 -4.67
C GLN A 111 6.44 4.26 -5.68
N ILE A 112 7.24 4.58 -6.71
CA ILE A 112 7.72 3.60 -7.70
C ILE A 112 8.51 2.48 -7.02
N LYS A 113 9.41 2.81 -6.10
CA LYS A 113 10.15 1.80 -5.32
C LYS A 113 9.23 0.92 -4.49
N ALA A 114 8.24 1.50 -3.81
CA ALA A 114 7.27 0.74 -3.02
C ALA A 114 6.51 -0.29 -3.86
N PHE A 115 6.23 -0.02 -5.15
CA PHE A 115 5.65 -1.01 -6.06
C PHE A 115 6.65 -2.07 -6.55
N ASN A 116 7.90 -1.69 -6.80
CA ASN A 116 8.95 -2.64 -7.21
C ASN A 116 9.38 -3.57 -6.06
N ASP A 117 9.32 -3.09 -4.82
CA ASP A 117 9.65 -3.86 -3.62
C ASP A 117 8.50 -4.82 -3.23
N MET A 118 7.34 -4.75 -3.90
CA MET A 118 6.32 -5.78 -3.75
C MET A 118 6.85 -7.09 -4.33
N ASP A 119 6.92 -8.13 -3.50
CA ASP A 119 7.29 -9.48 -3.91
C ASP A 119 6.16 -10.15 -4.70
N ILE A 120 5.99 -9.71 -5.96
CA ILE A 120 4.99 -10.20 -6.88
C ILE A 120 5.18 -11.71 -7.12
N ASP A 121 6.43 -12.17 -7.14
CA ASP A 121 6.75 -13.58 -7.38
C ASP A 121 6.40 -14.44 -6.16
N GLY A 122 6.67 -13.97 -4.94
CA GLY A 122 6.21 -14.59 -3.71
C GLY A 122 4.69 -14.66 -3.60
N ILE A 123 3.97 -13.60 -4.01
CA ILE A 123 2.50 -13.61 -4.05
C ILE A 123 1.97 -14.64 -5.06
N LYS A 124 2.56 -14.70 -6.26
CA LYS A 124 2.18 -15.70 -7.28
C LYS A 124 2.45 -17.12 -6.79
N GLN A 125 3.58 -17.35 -6.13
CA GLN A 125 3.92 -18.66 -5.58
C GLN A 125 2.94 -19.04 -4.48
N ALA A 126 2.67 -18.15 -3.53
CA ALA A 126 1.69 -18.39 -2.48
C ALA A 126 0.30 -18.72 -3.06
N THR A 127 -0.11 -18.07 -4.15
CA THR A 127 -1.39 -18.37 -4.81
C THR A 127 -1.42 -19.79 -5.36
N LYS A 128 -0.35 -20.21 -6.06
CA LYS A 128 -0.23 -21.57 -6.60
C LYS A 128 -0.18 -22.61 -5.49
N ASP A 129 0.59 -22.38 -4.43
CA ASP A 129 0.71 -23.30 -3.31
C ASP A 129 -0.65 -23.49 -2.61
N TRP A 130 -1.42 -22.41 -2.45
CA TRP A 130 -2.76 -22.49 -1.88
C TRP A 130 -3.75 -23.21 -2.79
N GLU A 131 -3.68 -22.99 -4.11
CA GLU A 131 -4.50 -23.70 -5.09
C GLU A 131 -4.20 -25.21 -5.10
N GLU A 132 -2.91 -25.58 -5.12
CA GLU A 132 -2.48 -26.97 -5.07
C GLU A 132 -2.91 -27.65 -3.76
N LYS A 133 -2.69 -26.97 -2.62
CA LYS A 133 -3.11 -27.46 -1.31
C LYS A 133 -4.63 -27.64 -1.26
N TYR A 134 -5.39 -26.66 -1.73
CA TYR A 134 -6.85 -26.74 -1.74
C TYR A 134 -7.35 -27.94 -2.55
N ASN A 135 -6.81 -28.14 -3.76
CA ASN A 135 -7.20 -29.24 -4.62
C ASN A 135 -6.82 -30.60 -4.01
N THR A 136 -5.62 -30.70 -3.45
CA THR A 136 -5.11 -31.91 -2.79
C THR A 136 -5.94 -32.27 -1.57
N ASP A 137 -6.17 -31.30 -0.67
CA ASP A 137 -6.94 -31.52 0.56
C ASP A 137 -8.40 -31.86 0.25
N THR A 138 -8.99 -31.21 -0.77
CA THR A 138 -10.36 -31.50 -1.22
C THR A 138 -10.48 -32.92 -1.78
N GLN A 139 -9.51 -33.36 -2.58
CA GLN A 139 -9.51 -34.72 -3.13
C GLN A 139 -9.30 -35.75 -2.03
N ALA A 140 -8.32 -35.54 -1.13
CA ALA A 140 -8.07 -36.42 -0.01
C ALA A 140 -9.30 -36.54 0.91
N LEU A 141 -10.02 -35.45 1.15
CA LEU A 141 -11.26 -35.47 1.93
C LEU A 141 -12.37 -36.26 1.22
N LYS A 142 -12.56 -36.05 -0.09
CA LYS A 142 -13.53 -36.83 -0.88
C LYS A 142 -13.21 -38.31 -0.85
N ASP A 143 -11.95 -38.68 -1.02
CA ASP A 143 -11.50 -40.06 -1.00
C ASP A 143 -11.70 -40.69 0.38
N GLN A 144 -11.42 -39.96 1.47
CA GLN A 144 -11.71 -40.41 2.82
C GLN A 144 -13.21 -40.63 3.04
N MET A 145 -14.06 -39.70 2.60
CA MET A 145 -15.52 -39.85 2.73
C MET A 145 -16.03 -41.05 1.95
N ALA A 146 -15.60 -41.22 0.70
CA ALA A 146 -15.97 -42.37 -0.12
C ALA A 146 -15.48 -43.70 0.48
N ALA A 147 -14.26 -43.73 1.03
CA ALA A 147 -13.73 -44.89 1.73
C ALA A 147 -14.55 -45.23 2.99
N ARG A 148 -14.95 -44.22 3.78
CA ARG A 148 -15.80 -44.40 4.95
C ARG A 148 -17.19 -44.91 4.56
N GLU A 149 -17.81 -44.32 3.55
CA GLU A 149 -19.12 -44.75 3.05
C GLU A 149 -19.09 -46.21 2.58
N LYS A 150 -18.08 -46.60 1.79
CA LYS A 150 -17.85 -48.00 1.40
C LYS A 150 -17.64 -48.91 2.61
N GLU A 151 -16.83 -48.49 3.59
CA GLU A 151 -16.56 -49.25 4.81
C GLU A 151 -17.83 -49.48 5.65
N TYR A 152 -18.68 -48.46 5.79
CA TYR A 152 -19.98 -48.59 6.48
C TYR A 152 -20.93 -49.51 5.72
N ALA A 153 -21.08 -49.32 4.41
CA ALA A 153 -21.91 -50.20 3.59
C ALA A 153 -21.43 -51.66 3.66
N ALA A 154 -20.12 -51.90 3.66
CA ALA A 154 -19.55 -53.24 3.77
C ALA A 154 -19.84 -53.86 5.15
N ARG A 155 -19.77 -53.06 6.23
CA ARG A 155 -20.16 -53.52 7.58
C ARG A 155 -21.61 -53.93 7.65
N ASP A 156 -22.51 -53.14 7.06
CA ASP A 156 -23.94 -53.42 7.03
C ASP A 156 -24.23 -54.67 6.20
N TYR A 157 -23.61 -54.81 5.03
CA TYR A 157 -23.73 -55.99 4.18
C TYR A 157 -23.26 -57.26 4.90
N LEU A 158 -22.05 -57.24 5.48
CA LEU A 158 -21.52 -58.38 6.24
C LEU A 158 -22.32 -58.63 7.53
N GLY A 159 -23.01 -57.62 8.07
CA GLY A 159 -23.92 -57.76 9.20
C GLY A 159 -25.07 -58.72 8.96
N GLN A 160 -25.39 -59.04 7.70
CA GLN A 160 -26.41 -60.02 7.32
C GLN A 160 -25.98 -61.47 7.57
N TYR A 161 -24.68 -61.71 7.80
CA TYR A 161 -24.11 -63.04 7.99
C TYR A 161 -23.72 -63.29 9.46
N GLN A 162 -23.94 -64.52 9.92
CA GLN A 162 -23.58 -64.95 11.27
C GLN A 162 -22.15 -65.51 11.27
N PHE A 163 -21.20 -64.72 11.75
CA PHE A 163 -19.80 -65.12 11.93
C PHE A 163 -19.58 -65.81 13.28
N THR A 164 -18.61 -66.73 13.36
CA THR A 164 -18.29 -67.45 14.60
C THR A 164 -17.63 -66.57 15.66
N SER A 165 -17.06 -65.41 15.27
CA SER A 165 -16.46 -64.44 16.19
C SER A 165 -16.37 -63.04 15.57
N ASP A 166 -16.22 -62.01 16.41
CA ASP A 166 -15.94 -60.63 15.97
C ASP A 166 -14.64 -60.52 15.18
N LEU A 167 -13.66 -61.37 15.50
CA LEU A 167 -12.39 -61.43 14.76
C LEU A 167 -12.60 -61.95 13.34
N ALA A 168 -13.39 -63.02 13.17
CA ALA A 168 -13.75 -63.55 11.86
C ALA A 168 -14.52 -62.51 11.03
N LYS A 169 -15.44 -61.76 11.64
CA LYS A 169 -16.16 -60.65 10.98
C LYS A 169 -15.21 -59.54 10.53
N LYS A 170 -14.23 -59.15 11.37
CA LYS A 170 -13.23 -58.13 11.01
C LYS A 170 -12.30 -58.60 9.89
N ALA A 171 -11.87 -59.86 9.91
CA ALA A 171 -11.06 -60.45 8.84
C ALA A 171 -11.84 -60.49 7.51
N ALA A 172 -13.08 -60.97 7.53
CA ALA A 172 -13.97 -60.95 6.38
C ALA A 172 -14.17 -59.53 5.83
N LEU A 173 -14.33 -58.53 6.70
CA LEU A 173 -14.43 -57.12 6.29
C LEU A 173 -13.16 -56.62 5.61
N SER A 174 -11.98 -56.94 6.14
CA SER A 174 -10.72 -56.52 5.52
C SER A 174 -10.52 -57.17 4.15
N GLU A 175 -10.85 -58.45 4.01
CA GLU A 175 -10.77 -59.16 2.73
C GLU A 175 -11.81 -58.62 1.74
N PHE A 176 -13.04 -58.36 2.20
CA PHE A 176 -14.11 -57.79 1.38
C PHE A 176 -13.75 -56.41 0.82
N LEU A 177 -13.18 -55.53 1.66
CA LEU A 177 -12.72 -54.22 1.22
C LEU A 177 -11.51 -54.31 0.28
N ALA A 178 -10.64 -55.30 0.45
CA ALA A 178 -9.50 -55.54 -0.43
C ALA A 178 -9.90 -55.99 -1.84
N GLN A 179 -11.09 -56.58 -2.01
CA GLN A 179 -11.64 -56.91 -3.34
C GLN A 179 -12.10 -55.66 -4.14
N ASP A 180 -12.25 -54.51 -3.49
CA ASP A 180 -12.72 -53.24 -4.06
C ASP A 180 -13.97 -53.40 -4.95
N PHE A 181 -14.98 -54.13 -4.44
CA PHE A 181 -16.25 -54.30 -5.13
C PHE A 181 -16.87 -52.94 -5.47
N LYS A 182 -17.39 -52.83 -6.70
CA LYS A 182 -18.14 -51.65 -7.12
C LYS A 182 -19.41 -51.53 -6.27
N TYR A 183 -19.58 -50.39 -5.63
CA TYR A 183 -20.77 -50.04 -4.87
C TYR A 183 -21.69 -49.18 -5.75
N ASP A 184 -22.86 -49.71 -6.07
CA ASP A 184 -23.87 -49.05 -6.92
C ASP A 184 -25.23 -49.05 -6.21
N GLY A 185 -25.78 -47.86 -5.98
CA GLY A 185 -27.16 -47.68 -5.50
C GLY A 185 -27.54 -48.44 -4.22
N GLY A 186 -26.60 -48.72 -3.31
CA GLY A 186 -26.86 -49.46 -2.07
C GLY A 186 -26.46 -50.94 -2.08
N LYS A 187 -25.82 -51.43 -3.14
CA LYS A 187 -25.37 -52.83 -3.24
C LYS A 187 -23.93 -52.93 -3.76
N PHE A 188 -23.21 -53.95 -3.33
CA PHE A 188 -21.91 -54.31 -3.87
C PHE A 188 -22.08 -55.33 -5.00
N LEU A 189 -21.65 -54.96 -6.20
CA LEU A 189 -21.70 -55.85 -7.36
C LEU A 189 -20.69 -56.98 -7.20
N GLY A 190 -21.16 -58.24 -7.26
CA GLY A 190 -20.33 -59.45 -7.10
C GLY A 190 -20.07 -59.87 -5.65
N ALA A 191 -20.57 -59.12 -4.67
CA ALA A 191 -20.41 -59.44 -3.26
C ALA A 191 -21.10 -60.76 -2.86
N ASP A 192 -22.30 -61.01 -3.40
CA ASP A 192 -23.07 -62.22 -3.05
C ASP A 192 -22.37 -63.51 -3.50
N ASP A 193 -21.75 -63.48 -4.68
CA ASP A 193 -21.01 -64.64 -5.20
C ASP A 193 -19.71 -64.84 -4.42
N TYR A 194 -19.02 -63.75 -4.05
CA TYR A 194 -17.85 -63.80 -3.18
C TYR A 194 -18.18 -64.40 -1.81
N MET A 195 -19.27 -63.97 -1.18
CA MET A 195 -19.67 -64.47 0.15
C MET A 195 -20.03 -65.96 0.11
N LYS A 196 -20.67 -66.45 -0.96
CA LYS A 196 -20.93 -67.88 -1.15
C LYS A 196 -19.62 -68.67 -1.24
N GLN A 197 -18.68 -68.20 -2.07
CA GLN A 197 -17.37 -68.84 -2.19
C GLN A 197 -16.60 -68.81 -0.85
N MET A 198 -16.71 -67.73 -0.08
CA MET A 198 -16.09 -67.61 1.23
C MET A 198 -16.70 -68.59 2.26
N GLN A 199 -18.02 -68.82 2.20
CA GLN A 199 -18.70 -69.83 3.02
C GLN A 199 -18.26 -71.27 2.67
N GLU A 200 -18.04 -71.55 1.38
CA GLU A 200 -17.58 -72.86 0.91
C GLU A 200 -16.11 -73.13 1.27
N THR A 201 -15.25 -72.13 1.09
CA THR A 201 -13.81 -72.25 1.33
C THR A 201 -13.44 -72.13 2.81
N GLN A 202 -14.19 -71.34 3.57
CA GLN A 202 -13.98 -71.13 5.01
C GLN A 202 -15.25 -71.40 5.85
N PRO A 203 -15.74 -72.65 5.87
CA PRO A 203 -16.97 -72.99 6.59
C PRO A 203 -16.85 -72.86 8.12
N GLY A 204 -15.63 -72.76 8.66
CA GLY A 204 -15.37 -72.53 10.10
C GLY A 204 -15.49 -71.07 10.53
N ALA A 205 -15.53 -70.12 9.59
CA ALA A 205 -15.70 -68.70 9.87
C ALA A 205 -17.17 -68.30 10.09
N PHE A 206 -18.10 -69.15 9.66
CA PHE A 206 -19.55 -68.94 9.74
C PHE A 206 -20.20 -69.91 10.72
N VAL A 207 -21.25 -69.45 11.39
CA VAL A 207 -22.05 -70.31 12.27
C VAL A 207 -22.81 -71.32 11.39
N LYS A 208 -22.60 -72.62 11.63
CA LYS A 208 -23.41 -73.67 10.99
C LYS A 208 -24.80 -73.66 11.62
N GLU A 209 -25.81 -73.31 10.83
CA GLU A 209 -27.20 -73.42 11.24
C GLU A 209 -27.53 -74.89 11.53
N GLN A 210 -27.62 -75.24 12.82
CA GLN A 210 -28.51 -76.32 13.22
C GLN A 210 -29.93 -75.81 13.03
N THR A 211 -30.60 -76.35 12.00
CA THR A 211 -32.02 -76.17 11.71
C THR A 211 -32.86 -76.07 12.98
N LYS A 212 -33.54 -74.93 13.18
CA LYS A 212 -34.74 -74.87 14.02
C LYS A 212 -35.89 -74.29 13.19
N GLN A 213 -36.92 -75.12 13.12
CA GLN A 213 -38.19 -74.95 12.41
C GLN A 213 -39.05 -73.83 13.02
N ASP A 214 -39.83 -73.21 12.14
CA ASP A 214 -41.15 -72.56 12.27
C ASP A 214 -41.71 -72.17 13.65
N GLY A 215 -42.14 -70.91 13.76
CA GLY A 215 -43.12 -70.44 14.75
C GLY A 215 -43.16 -68.90 14.89
N PRO A 216 -44.25 -68.20 14.51
CA PRO A 216 -44.28 -66.74 14.38
C PRO A 216 -44.76 -66.03 15.66
N GLN A 217 -44.21 -64.86 15.98
CA GLN A 217 -44.95 -63.89 16.80
C GLN A 217 -44.57 -62.44 16.49
N ALA A 218 -45.62 -61.67 16.26
CA ALA A 218 -45.67 -60.28 15.87
C ALA A 218 -45.13 -59.30 16.93
N ALA A 219 -44.58 -58.20 16.39
CA ALA A 219 -44.70 -56.81 16.83
C ALA A 219 -44.68 -56.51 18.35
N SER A 220 -43.63 -55.81 18.77
CA SER A 220 -43.76 -54.69 19.71
C SER A 220 -42.64 -53.70 19.43
N ALA A 221 -42.97 -52.59 18.75
CA ALA A 221 -42.10 -51.43 18.69
C ALA A 221 -42.05 -50.79 20.09
N PRO A 222 -40.88 -50.39 20.61
CA PRO A 222 -40.83 -49.50 21.76
C PRO A 222 -41.06 -48.05 21.30
N THR A 223 -42.09 -47.48 21.89
CA THR A 223 -42.52 -46.09 21.86
C THR A 223 -41.38 -45.12 22.22
N MET A 224 -41.25 -44.06 21.42
CA MET A 224 -40.47 -42.86 21.73
C MET A 224 -41.00 -42.20 23.02
N THR A 225 -40.14 -42.06 24.03
CA THR A 225 -40.31 -41.09 25.10
C THR A 225 -39.60 -39.80 24.70
N GLU A 226 -40.41 -38.80 24.39
CA GLU A 226 -40.02 -37.42 24.18
C GLU A 226 -39.85 -36.75 25.55
N ASP A 227 -38.60 -36.48 25.94
CA ASP A 227 -38.29 -35.53 27.01
C ASP A 227 -37.65 -34.30 26.37
N THR A 228 -38.37 -33.19 26.49
CA THR A 228 -37.99 -31.86 26.04
C THR A 228 -37.17 -31.11 27.10
N GLU A 229 -36.29 -30.25 26.57
CA GLU A 229 -35.67 -29.05 27.18
C GLU A 229 -34.31 -29.18 27.90
N GLY A 230 -33.30 -28.51 27.31
CA GLY A 230 -32.07 -28.15 28.03
C GLY A 230 -30.82 -27.84 27.20
N VAL A 231 -30.85 -26.76 26.39
CA VAL A 231 -29.73 -25.84 26.05
C VAL A 231 -28.29 -26.41 26.02
N ASN A 232 -27.66 -26.48 24.85
CA ASN A 232 -26.32 -25.88 24.68
C ASN A 232 -25.98 -25.52 23.22
N LYS A 233 -25.53 -24.29 23.04
CA LYS A 233 -24.95 -23.74 21.81
C LYS A 233 -23.56 -24.33 21.61
N GLY A 234 -23.22 -24.76 20.39
CA GLY A 234 -21.81 -25.00 20.05
C GLY A 234 -21.62 -25.59 18.67
N GLY A 235 -20.82 -24.94 17.83
CA GLY A 235 -20.29 -25.53 16.60
C GLY A 235 -20.33 -24.68 15.33
N GLY A 236 -20.61 -23.38 15.42
CA GLY A 236 -20.42 -22.47 14.28
C GLY A 236 -18.93 -22.15 14.10
N PHE A 237 -18.34 -22.61 13.00
CA PHE A 237 -17.00 -22.27 12.54
C PHE A 237 -16.73 -20.77 12.65
N ASN A 238 -15.72 -20.39 13.45
CA ASN A 238 -15.33 -19.00 13.69
C ASN A 238 -14.07 -18.67 12.87
N PHE A 239 -14.22 -17.99 11.74
CA PHE A 239 -13.10 -17.50 10.94
C PHE A 239 -12.52 -16.22 11.56
N HIS A 240 -11.33 -16.31 12.17
CA HIS A 240 -10.54 -15.14 12.56
C HIS A 240 -9.61 -14.72 11.41
N PHE A 241 -10.06 -13.81 10.55
CA PHE A 241 -9.15 -13.03 9.71
C PHE A 241 -8.42 -12.02 10.60
N THR A 242 -7.21 -12.35 11.05
CA THR A 242 -6.27 -11.32 11.51
C THR A 242 -5.80 -10.58 10.27
N GLY A 243 -6.47 -9.47 9.95
CA GLY A 243 -6.01 -8.53 8.94
C GLY A 243 -4.54 -8.19 9.20
N VAL A 244 -3.74 -8.23 8.13
CA VAL A 244 -2.32 -7.86 8.11
C VAL A 244 -2.15 -6.54 8.88
N ARG A 245 -1.47 -6.58 10.03
CA ARG A 245 -1.20 -5.37 10.80
C ARG A 245 -0.30 -4.49 9.94
N LYS A 246 -0.80 -3.31 9.57
CA LYS A 246 -0.02 -2.24 8.94
C LYS A 246 1.14 -1.91 9.89
N THR A 247 2.36 -2.32 9.54
CA THR A 247 3.56 -1.92 10.25
C THR A 247 3.72 -0.41 10.10
N ARG A 248 3.81 0.27 11.24
CA ARG A 248 3.93 1.72 11.38
C ARG A 248 5.36 2.17 11.10
#